data_AF-C1AS47-F1
#
_entry.id   AF-C1AS47-F1
#
_cell.length_a   1.000
_cell.length_b   1.000
_cell.length_c   1.000
_cell.angle_alpha   90.00
_cell.angle_beta   90.00
_cell.angle_gamma   90.00
#
_symmetry.space_group_name_H-M   'P 1'
#
loop_
_entity.id
_entity.type
_entity.pdbx_description
1 polymer ?
#
loop_
_entity_poly.entity_id
_entity_poly.type
_entity_poly.pdbx_seq_one_letter_code
_entity_poly.pdbx_strand_id
1 'polypeptide(L)'
;MSAATDRQWAVRDAVLRWLLAKTTEGYRSPILDADAIGEEVGWAASPLSDDEVYDASNYLFKEGYVTGMPVKDVGIPRPMLTLVGRRVAKTGNPLRSKANARDAKPRRRPGTFAEASVTTAGTAK
;
A
#
# COMPACT_ATOMS: atom_id res chain seq x y z
N MET A 1 0.49 -7.42 -14.12
CA MET A 1 0.36 -7.60 -12.66
C MET A 1 -1.05 -8.07 -12.39
N SER A 2 -1.22 -9.27 -11.83
CA SER A 2 -2.54 -9.77 -11.44
C SER A 2 -3.10 -8.88 -10.32
N ALA A 3 -4.39 -8.56 -10.39
CA ALA A 3 -5.05 -7.82 -9.33
C ALA A 3 -4.96 -8.60 -8.01
N ALA A 4 -4.63 -7.93 -6.91
CA ALA A 4 -4.58 -8.56 -5.61
C ALA A 4 -5.97 -9.07 -5.22
N THR A 5 -6.05 -10.28 -4.68
CA THR A 5 -7.31 -10.90 -4.26
C THR A 5 -7.93 -10.18 -3.07
N ASP A 6 -9.23 -10.38 -2.82
CA ASP A 6 -9.92 -9.80 -1.66
C ASP A 6 -9.22 -10.17 -0.34
N ARG A 7 -8.72 -11.42 -0.25
CA ARG A 7 -7.93 -11.89 0.89
C ARG A 7 -6.66 -11.07 1.06
N GLN A 8 -5.88 -10.87 -0.01
CA GLN A 8 -4.64 -10.09 0.08
C GLN A 8 -4.88 -8.64 0.52
N TRP A 9 -5.99 -8.02 0.11
CA TRP A 9 -6.37 -6.70 0.60
C TRP A 9 -6.72 -6.71 2.09
N ALA A 10 -7.50 -7.70 2.53
CA ALA A 10 -7.85 -7.87 3.93
C ALA A 10 -6.62 -8.10 4.82
N VAL A 11 -5.64 -8.90 4.36
CA VAL A 11 -4.36 -9.11 5.08
C VAL A 11 -3.59 -7.80 5.22
N ARG A 12 -3.52 -6.97 4.16
CA ARG A 12 -2.86 -5.66 4.22
C ARG A 12 -3.51 -4.72 5.23
N ASP A 13 -4.84 -4.68 5.26
CA ASP A 13 -5.59 -3.87 6.22
C ASP A 13 -5.39 -4.39 7.66
N ALA A 14 -5.34 -5.71 7.86
CA ALA A 14 -5.06 -6.34 9.14
C ALA A 14 -3.66 -5.97 9.67
N VAL A 15 -2.61 -6.15 8.86
CA VAL A 15 -1.23 -5.76 9.21
C VAL A 15 -1.15 -4.27 9.57
N LEU A 16 -1.83 -3.41 8.80
CA LEU A 16 -1.83 -1.98 9.06
C LEU A 16 -2.50 -1.62 10.40
N ARG A 17 -3.61 -2.28 10.75
CA ARG A 17 -4.31 -2.11 12.03
C ARG A 17 -3.47 -2.60 13.20
N TRP A 18 -2.88 -3.78 13.07
CA TRP A 18 -1.99 -4.35 14.08
C TRP A 18 -0.79 -3.44 14.36
N LEU A 19 -0.13 -2.93 13.32
CA LEU A 19 0.98 -1.98 13.48
C LEU A 19 0.54 -0.68 14.16
N LEU A 20 -0.67 -0.19 13.89
CA LEU A 20 -1.21 0.98 14.59
C LEU A 20 -1.43 0.69 16.08
N ALA A 21 -1.98 -0.47 16.43
CA ALA A 21 -2.18 -0.90 17.82
C ALA A 21 -0.84 -0.96 18.55
N LYS A 22 0.15 -1.70 18.02
CA LYS A 22 1.49 -1.82 18.60
C LYS A 22 2.20 -0.47 18.73
N THR A 23 2.05 0.41 17.76
CA THR A 23 2.63 1.76 17.87
C THR A 23 1.93 2.63 18.91
N THR A 24 0.64 2.39 19.17
CA THR A 24 -0.13 3.09 20.23
C THR A 24 0.23 2.56 21.62
N GLU A 25 0.53 1.27 21.74
CA GLU A 25 1.09 0.64 22.94
C GLU A 25 2.56 1.06 23.23
N GLY A 26 3.21 1.76 22.29
CA GLY A 26 4.59 2.23 22.43
C GLY A 26 5.66 1.27 21.89
N TYR A 27 5.27 0.14 21.30
CA TYR A 27 6.18 -0.76 20.62
C TYR A 27 6.66 -0.14 19.30
N ARG A 28 7.92 0.30 19.28
CA ARG A 28 8.52 0.97 18.11
C ARG A 28 9.03 -0.01 17.05
N SER A 29 9.28 -1.27 17.39
CA SER A 29 9.85 -2.26 16.46
C SER A 29 9.24 -3.64 16.73
N PRO A 30 7.93 -3.82 16.46
CA PRO A 30 7.28 -5.10 16.64
C PRO A 30 7.83 -6.12 15.62
N ILE A 31 7.92 -7.37 16.04
CA ILE A 31 8.32 -8.49 15.17
C ILE A 31 7.09 -8.94 14.40
N LEU A 32 7.23 -9.08 13.08
CA LEU A 32 6.15 -9.58 12.23
C LEU A 32 5.83 -11.04 12.61
N ASP A 33 4.62 -11.29 13.08
CA ASP A 33 4.17 -12.60 13.52
C ASP A 33 2.70 -12.78 13.10
N ALA A 34 2.43 -13.77 12.25
CA ALA A 34 1.13 -13.99 11.66
C ALA A 34 0.06 -14.37 12.69
N ASP A 35 0.44 -15.15 13.71
CA ASP A 35 -0.46 -15.58 14.77
C ASP A 35 -0.80 -14.39 15.68
N ALA A 36 0.19 -13.60 16.08
CA ALA A 36 -0.02 -12.41 16.90
C ALA A 36 -0.86 -11.34 16.16
N ILE A 37 -0.69 -11.21 14.85
CA ILE A 37 -1.53 -10.32 14.03
C ILE A 37 -2.96 -10.84 13.99
N GLY A 38 -3.13 -12.14 13.77
CA GLY A 38 -4.44 -12.78 13.71
C GLY A 38 -5.23 -12.62 15.02
N GLU A 39 -4.57 -12.83 16.16
CA GLU A 39 -5.17 -12.70 17.48
C GLU A 39 -5.59 -11.25 17.77
N GLU A 40 -4.69 -10.29 17.59
CA GLU A 40 -4.93 -8.88 17.91
C GLU A 40 -6.06 -8.26 17.06
N VAL A 41 -6.12 -8.60 15.76
CA VAL A 41 -7.13 -8.03 14.86
C VAL A 41 -8.44 -8.82 14.84
N GLY A 42 -8.53 -9.92 15.60
CA GLY A 42 -9.68 -10.81 15.61
C GLY A 42 -9.93 -11.46 14.24
N TRP A 43 -8.86 -11.96 13.60
CA TRP A 43 -8.93 -12.56 12.27
C TRP A 43 -9.77 -13.85 12.28
N ALA A 44 -10.99 -13.78 11.77
CA ALA A 44 -11.94 -14.89 11.78
C ALA A 44 -11.86 -15.82 10.54
N ALA A 45 -11.03 -15.49 9.56
CA ALA A 45 -10.88 -16.28 8.35
C ALA A 45 -9.80 -17.36 8.52
N SER A 46 -9.45 -18.08 7.45
CA SER A 46 -8.35 -19.05 7.48
C SER A 46 -7.07 -18.40 8.01
N PRO A 47 -6.25 -19.12 8.80
CA PRO A 47 -5.07 -18.59 9.47
C PRO A 47 -4.15 -17.85 8.50
N LEU A 48 -3.52 -16.80 8.99
CA LEU A 48 -2.58 -15.99 8.23
C LEU A 48 -1.28 -16.77 8.07
N SER A 49 -0.70 -16.78 6.87
CA SER A 49 0.65 -17.32 6.67
C SER A 49 1.70 -16.22 6.76
N ASP A 50 2.91 -16.58 7.19
CA ASP A 50 4.05 -15.66 7.22
C ASP A 50 4.34 -15.05 5.85
N ASP A 51 4.14 -15.82 4.77
CA ASP A 51 4.27 -15.34 3.39
C ASP A 51 3.23 -14.27 3.05
N GLU A 52 1.97 -14.47 3.41
CA GLU A 52 0.90 -13.49 3.17
C GLU A 52 1.16 -12.19 3.95
N VAL A 53 1.60 -12.32 5.19
CA VAL A 53 1.91 -11.19 6.08
C VAL A 53 3.16 -10.46 5.60
N TYR A 54 4.19 -11.20 5.15
CA TYR A 54 5.39 -10.63 4.56
C TYR A 54 5.08 -9.88 3.26
N ASP A 55 4.30 -10.47 2.35
CA ASP A 55 3.91 -9.83 1.09
C ASP A 55 3.05 -8.58 1.33
N ALA A 56 2.14 -8.64 2.30
CA ALA A 56 1.35 -7.48 2.72
C ALA A 56 2.25 -6.37 3.27
N SER A 57 3.21 -6.71 4.13
CA SER A 57 4.16 -5.75 4.71
C SER A 57 5.10 -5.16 3.66
N ASN A 58 5.55 -5.97 2.71
CA ASN A 58 6.36 -5.54 1.58
C ASN A 58 5.59 -4.59 0.65
N TYR A 59 4.28 -4.83 0.46
CA TYR A 59 3.42 -3.89 -0.25
C TYR A 59 3.33 -2.55 0.51
N LEU A 60 3.08 -2.57 1.82
CA LEU A 60 3.04 -1.36 2.64
C LEU A 60 4.38 -0.61 2.63
N PHE A 61 5.50 -1.32 2.54
CA PHE A 61 6.84 -0.75 2.46
C PHE A 61 7.05 -0.02 1.13
N LYS A 62 6.72 -0.68 0.01
CA LYS A 62 6.77 -0.08 -1.33
C LYS A 62 5.88 1.15 -1.46
N GLU A 63 4.76 1.17 -0.76
CA GLU A 63 3.82 2.29 -0.69
C GLU A 63 4.25 3.41 0.28
N GLY A 64 5.32 3.21 1.06
CA GLY A 64 5.83 4.17 2.03
C GLY A 64 5.01 4.28 3.32
N TYR A 65 4.08 3.35 3.57
CA TYR A 65 3.30 3.30 4.80
C TYR A 65 4.09 2.71 5.97
N VAL A 66 5.02 1.81 5.68
CA VAL A 66 5.94 1.22 6.68
C VAL A 66 7.38 1.34 6.23
N THR A 67 8.32 1.29 7.18
CA THR A 67 9.77 1.22 6.95
C THR A 67 10.36 0.06 7.75
N GLY A 68 11.65 -0.27 7.57
CA GLY A 68 12.32 -1.32 8.35
C GLY A 68 12.00 -2.75 7.91
N MET A 69 11.55 -2.94 6.67
CA MET A 69 11.40 -4.28 6.07
C MET A 69 12.76 -4.75 5.53
N PRO A 70 13.38 -5.81 6.09
CA PRO A 70 14.52 -6.47 5.47
C PRO A 70 14.07 -7.25 4.23
N VAL A 71 15.05 -7.66 3.43
CA VAL A 71 14.84 -8.64 2.36
C VAL A 71 14.43 -9.97 2.99
N LYS A 72 13.46 -10.66 2.38
CA LYS A 72 12.98 -11.98 2.78
C LYS A 72 14.18 -12.90 3.01
N ASP A 73 14.19 -13.64 4.11
CA ASP A 73 15.24 -14.60 4.50
C ASP A 73 16.61 -13.99 4.89
N VAL A 74 16.75 -12.66 4.96
CA VAL A 74 18.02 -11.99 5.34
C VAL A 74 17.98 -11.45 6.77
N GLY A 75 16.81 -11.34 7.40
CA GLY A 75 16.70 -10.90 8.78
C GLY A 75 15.27 -10.88 9.31
N ILE A 76 15.14 -10.63 10.62
CA ILE A 76 13.82 -10.57 11.29
C ILE A 76 13.11 -9.28 10.85
N PRO A 77 11.94 -9.36 10.19
CA PRO A 77 11.18 -8.19 9.78
C PRO A 77 10.71 -7.36 10.98
N ARG A 78 11.14 -6.08 11.02
CA ARG A 78 10.78 -5.10 12.05
C ARG A 78 10.08 -3.89 11.42
N PRO A 79 8.88 -4.08 10.87
CA PRO A 79 8.13 -2.99 10.26
C PRO A 79 7.82 -1.88 11.27
N MET A 80 8.13 -0.65 10.89
CA MET A 80 7.79 0.56 11.63
C MET A 80 6.78 1.40 10.85
N LEU A 81 5.70 1.81 11.52
CA LEU A 81 4.67 2.62 10.90
C LEU A 81 5.18 4.06 10.62
N THR A 82 5.14 4.51 9.37
CA THR A 82 5.50 5.90 9.03
C THR A 82 4.38 6.88 9.42
N LEU A 83 4.67 8.18 9.35
CA LEU A 83 3.65 9.21 9.60
C LEU A 83 2.47 9.10 8.63
N VAL A 84 2.74 8.70 7.38
CA VAL A 84 1.74 8.48 6.33
C VAL A 84 0.93 7.22 6.64
N GLY A 85 1.59 6.10 6.94
CA GLY A 85 0.94 4.84 7.33
C GLY A 85 0.02 5.03 8.54
N ARG A 86 0.47 5.77 9.56
CA ARG A 86 -0.34 6.12 10.73
C ARG A 86 -1.61 6.88 10.37
N ARG A 87 -1.52 7.85 9.46
CA ARG A 87 -2.69 8.62 9.03
C ARG A 87 -3.69 7.72 8.29
N VAL A 88 -3.21 6.84 7.43
CA VAL A 88 -4.09 5.90 6.70
C VAL A 88 -4.75 4.93 7.66
N ALA A 89 -3.97 4.34 8.58
CA ALA A 89 -4.48 3.42 9.59
C ALA A 89 -5.56 4.07 10.47
N LYS A 90 -5.31 5.30 10.95
CA LYS A 90 -6.29 6.08 11.74
C LYS A 90 -7.53 6.48 10.96
N THR A 91 -7.42 6.69 9.65
CA THR A 91 -8.58 7.06 8.83
C THR A 91 -9.55 5.88 8.69
N GLY A 92 -9.10 4.63 8.92
CA GLY A 92 -9.94 3.44 8.81
C GLY A 92 -10.40 3.12 7.39
N ASN A 93 -9.91 3.84 6.38
CA ASN A 93 -10.27 3.63 4.99
C ASN A 93 -9.56 2.38 4.45
N PRO A 94 -10.29 1.43 3.84
CA PRO A 94 -9.69 0.21 3.29
C PRO A 94 -8.69 0.57 2.20
N LEU A 95 -7.52 -0.07 2.25
CA LEU A 95 -6.42 0.18 1.30
C LEU A 95 -6.85 -0.08 -0.14
N ARG A 96 -7.77 -1.03 -0.35
CA ARG A 96 -8.35 -1.33 -1.66
C ARG A 96 -8.99 -0.12 -2.34
N SER A 97 -9.72 0.71 -1.59
CA SER A 97 -10.38 1.89 -2.17
C SER A 97 -9.36 2.93 -2.64
N LYS A 98 -8.22 3.05 -1.95
CA LYS A 98 -7.10 3.92 -2.33
C LYS A 98 -6.34 3.36 -3.53
N ALA A 99 -6.12 2.05 -3.59
CA ALA A 99 -5.49 1.38 -4.71
C ALA A 99 -6.34 1.48 -5.96
N ASN A 100 -7.63 1.14 -5.88
CA ASN A 100 -8.57 1.31 -6.98
C ASN A 100 -8.64 2.77 -7.47
N ALA A 101 -8.60 3.76 -6.57
CA ALA A 101 -8.55 5.17 -6.95
C ALA A 101 -7.23 5.55 -7.67
N ARG A 102 -6.10 4.94 -7.29
CA ARG A 102 -4.81 5.13 -7.96
C ARG A 102 -4.76 4.42 -9.31
N ASP A 103 -5.27 3.20 -9.41
CA ASP A 103 -5.43 2.42 -10.64
C ASP A 103 -6.50 3.01 -11.58
N ALA A 104 -7.45 3.78 -11.05
CA ALA A 104 -8.36 4.60 -11.85
C ALA A 104 -7.70 5.92 -12.31
N LYS A 105 -6.61 6.35 -11.67
CA LYS A 105 -5.89 7.59 -11.98
C LYS A 105 -4.80 7.53 -13.07
N PRO A 106 -4.42 6.43 -13.74
CA PRO A 106 -3.40 6.44 -14.78
C PRO A 106 -3.98 6.69 -16.19
N ARG A 107 -5.12 7.40 -16.34
CA ARG A 107 -5.70 7.71 -17.67
C ARG A 107 -6.06 9.16 -17.95
N ARG A 108 -5.74 10.12 -17.07
CA ARG A 108 -5.72 11.54 -17.46
C ARG A 108 -4.28 11.97 -17.70
N ARG A 109 -3.72 11.58 -18.85
CA ARG A 109 -2.63 12.36 -19.44
C ARG A 109 -3.18 13.78 -19.64
N PRO A 110 -2.50 14.84 -19.19
CA PRO A 110 -2.73 16.15 -19.77
C PRO A 110 -2.27 16.02 -21.23
N GLY A 111 -3.20 16.10 -22.18
CA GLY A 111 -2.82 16.35 -23.57
C GLY A 111 -2.14 17.71 -23.59
N THR A 112 -0.82 17.69 -23.72
CA THR A 112 0.03 18.87 -23.85
C THR A 112 -0.46 19.70 -25.04
N PHE A 113 -0.74 20.97 -24.77
CA PHE A 113 -1.01 21.98 -25.79
C PHE A 113 0.27 22.26 -26.58
N ALA A 114 0.20 22.17 -27.91
CA ALA A 114 0.99 22.85 -28.96
C ALA A 114 0.80 21.99 -30.23
N GLU A 115 0.35 22.52 -31.35
CA GLU A 115 1.17 23.39 -32.18
C GLU A 115 0.28 24.28 -33.05
N ALA A 116 0.42 25.59 -32.90
CA ALA A 116 -0.06 26.54 -33.87
C ALA A 116 0.85 26.47 -35.10
N SER A 117 0.29 26.19 -36.27
CA SER A 117 0.93 26.49 -37.55
C SER A 117 0.03 27.45 -38.32
N VAL A 118 0.29 28.74 -38.09
CA VAL A 118 0.10 29.78 -39.10
C VAL A 118 1.13 29.50 -40.19
N THR A 119 0.71 29.33 -41.44
CA THR A 119 1.50 29.72 -42.63
C THR A 119 0.57 29.99 -43.80
N THR A 120 0.56 31.26 -44.19
CA THR A 120 0.08 31.85 -45.45
C THR A 120 0.69 31.18 -46.67
N ALA A 121 -0.11 30.98 -47.72
CA ALA A 121 0.36 31.02 -49.10
C ALA A 121 -0.77 31.48 -50.03
N GLY A 122 -0.59 32.69 -50.58
CA GLY A 122 -1.37 33.19 -51.70
C GLY A 122 -0.73 32.84 -53.04
N THR A 123 -1.61 32.76 -54.05
CA THR A 123 -1.42 33.14 -55.46
C THR A 123 -0.70 32.20 -56.45
N ALA A 124 -1.35 32.14 -57.63
CA ALA A 124 -0.96 31.68 -58.96
C ALA A 124 -1.38 30.23 -59.27
N LYS A 125 -2.17 29.95 -60.32
CA LYS A 125 -2.20 30.59 -61.64
C LYS A 125 -3.58 30.48 -62.30
#